data_AF-A0A950K8R9-F1
#
_entry.id   AF-A0A950K8R9-F1
#
_cell.length_a   1.000
_cell.length_b   1.000
_cell.length_c   1.000
_cell.angle_alpha   90.00
_cell.angle_beta   90.00
_cell.angle_gamma   90.00
#
_symmetry.space_group_name_H-M   'P 1'
#
loop_
_entity.id
_entity.type
_entity.pdbx_description
1 polymer ?
#
loop_
_entity_poly.entity_id
_entity_poly.type
_entity_poly.pdbx_seq_one_letter_code
_entity_poly.pdbx_strand_id
1 'polypeptide(L)'
;MIAIDELLLRVAGLERGDLLRWVENRWVLPERRGGAWLFHEVDVARVELIVEIRRDFAVDDEMLPLVLGLLDQVYSLRRQLRRLCESIERQPPDIRDAIRRSLPPVHDQSV
;
A
#
# COMPACT_ATOMS: atom_id res chain seq x y z
N MET A 1 7.57 12.35 8.89
CA MET A 1 6.97 11.61 10.02
C MET A 1 6.05 12.54 10.76
N ILE A 2 4.86 12.10 11.12
CA ILE A 2 3.87 12.91 11.87
C ILE A 2 3.46 12.20 13.16
N ALA A 3 3.06 12.96 14.18
CA ALA A 3 2.57 12.39 15.43
C ALA A 3 1.13 11.87 15.28
N ILE A 4 0.68 11.05 16.25
CA ILE A 4 -0.70 10.54 16.27
C ILE A 4 -1.76 11.64 16.20
N ASP A 5 -1.57 12.75 16.92
CA ASP A 5 -2.53 13.86 16.95
C ASP A 5 -2.65 14.56 15.61
N GLU A 6 -1.52 14.74 14.93
CA GLU A 6 -1.48 15.33 13.59
C GLU A 6 -2.11 14.41 12.55
N LEU A 7 -1.90 13.09 12.68
CA LEU A 7 -2.54 12.10 11.82
C LEU A 7 -4.07 12.09 11.98
N LEU A 8 -4.57 12.18 13.21
CA LEU A 8 -6.01 12.25 13.50
C LEU A 8 -6.66 13.51 12.92
N LEU A 9 -5.95 14.63 12.87
CA LEU A 9 -6.42 15.87 12.24
C LEU A 9 -6.41 15.79 10.71
N ARG A 10 -5.46 15.06 10.13
CA ARG A 10 -5.29 14.93 8.68
C ARG A 10 -6.32 13.99 8.06
N VAL A 11 -6.62 12.88 8.71
CA VAL A 11 -7.50 11.84 8.17
C VAL A 11 -8.90 12.02 8.74
N ALA A 12 -9.78 12.64 7.95
CA ALA A 12 -11.15 12.92 8.36
C ALA A 12 -11.88 11.64 8.76
N GLY A 13 -12.43 11.60 9.98
CA GLY A 13 -13.19 10.49 10.58
C GLY A 13 -12.36 9.26 10.93
N LEU A 14 -11.05 9.43 11.12
CA LEU A 14 -10.22 8.50 11.86
C LEU A 14 -10.43 8.71 13.37
N GLU A 15 -10.83 7.67 14.08
CA GLU A 15 -10.89 7.68 15.54
C GLU A 15 -9.58 7.17 16.16
N ARG A 16 -9.20 7.73 17.31
CA ARG A 16 -7.99 7.30 18.02
C ARG A 16 -8.04 5.82 18.41
N GLY A 17 -9.22 5.33 18.84
CA GLY A 17 -9.42 3.93 19.22
C GLY A 17 -9.20 2.97 18.05
N ASP A 18 -9.67 3.34 16.86
CA ASP A 18 -9.47 2.57 15.63
C ASP A 18 -7.99 2.51 15.26
N LEU A 19 -7.31 3.64 15.26
CA LEU A 19 -5.88 3.70 14.96
C LEU A 19 -5.05 2.86 15.95
N LEU A 20 -5.35 2.94 17.25
CA LEU A 20 -4.73 2.12 18.30
C LEU A 20 -4.86 0.63 17.98
N ARG A 21 -6.08 0.19 17.68
CA ARG A 21 -6.39 -1.19 17.30
C ARG A 21 -5.70 -1.63 16.02
N TRP A 22 -5.57 -0.76 15.03
CA TRP A 22 -4.84 -1.08 13.80
C TRP A 22 -3.34 -1.24 14.03
N VAL A 23 -2.77 -0.48 14.97
CA VAL A 23 -1.38 -0.65 15.40
C VAL A 23 -1.21 -1.97 16.16
N GLU A 24 -2.14 -2.31 17.07
CA GLU A 24 -2.14 -3.60 17.80
C GLU A 24 -2.26 -4.80 16.86
N ASN A 25 -3.16 -4.73 15.88
CA ASN A 25 -3.33 -5.75 14.84
C ASN A 25 -2.20 -5.74 13.78
N ARG A 26 -1.21 -4.85 13.94
CA ARG A 26 -0.06 -4.68 13.04
C ARG A 26 -0.42 -4.32 11.59
N TRP A 27 -1.61 -3.76 11.36
CA TRP A 27 -1.99 -3.22 10.05
C TRP A 27 -1.21 -1.94 9.77
N VAL A 28 -0.99 -1.12 10.79
CA VAL A 28 -0.15 0.08 10.71
C VAL A 28 1.07 -0.13 11.62
N LEU A 29 2.27 0.19 11.14
CA LEU A 29 3.53 -0.11 11.82
C LEU A 29 4.30 1.20 12.11
N PRO A 30 3.77 2.07 12.99
CA PRO A 30 4.44 3.32 13.32
C PRO A 30 5.75 3.07 14.03
N GLU A 31 6.66 4.03 13.93
CA GLU A 31 7.91 4.04 14.68
C GLU A 31 7.63 4.49 16.13
N ARG A 32 8.23 3.81 17.11
CA ARG A 32 8.24 4.25 18.51
C ARG A 32 9.52 5.02 18.80
N ARG A 33 9.38 6.31 19.11
CA ARG A 33 10.51 7.17 19.49
C ARG A 33 10.19 7.95 20.75
N GLY A 34 10.98 7.74 21.80
CA GLY A 34 10.80 8.44 23.08
C GLY A 34 9.44 8.21 23.75
N GLY A 35 8.81 7.05 23.51
CA GLY A 35 7.48 6.73 24.02
C GLY A 35 6.31 7.23 23.17
N ALA A 36 6.55 8.04 22.14
CA ALA A 36 5.54 8.50 21.20
C ALA A 36 5.51 7.63 19.92
N TRP A 37 4.34 7.54 19.30
CA TRP A 37 4.17 6.98 17.96
C TRP A 37 4.36 8.04 16.89
N LEU A 38 5.21 7.71 15.92
CA LEU A 38 5.49 8.53 14.75
C LEU A 38 5.17 7.73 13.50
N PHE A 39 4.35 8.31 12.63
CA PHE A 39 3.87 7.68 11.41
C PHE A 39 4.68 8.22 10.22
N HIS A 40 5.27 7.31 9.44
CA HIS A 40 5.90 7.65 8.17
C HIS A 40 4.85 7.87 7.08
N GLU A 41 5.22 8.47 5.95
CA GLU A 41 4.25 8.70 4.85
C GLU A 41 3.59 7.40 4.37
N VAL A 42 4.30 6.27 4.42
CA VAL A 42 3.75 4.95 4.10
C VAL A 42 2.65 4.54 5.09
N ASP A 43 2.83 4.86 6.38
CA ASP A 43 1.83 4.56 7.41
C ASP A 43 0.60 5.47 7.23
N VAL A 44 0.81 6.76 6.92
CA VAL A 44 -0.27 7.72 6.65
C VAL A 44 -1.11 7.25 5.46
N ALA A 45 -0.46 6.91 4.34
CA ALA A 45 -1.14 6.41 3.15
C ALA A 45 -1.92 5.11 3.44
N ARG A 46 -1.38 4.24 4.30
CA ARG A 46 -2.08 3.01 4.71
C ARG A 46 -3.30 3.31 5.58
N VAL A 47 -3.22 4.28 6.49
CA VAL A 47 -4.34 4.73 7.32
C VAL A 47 -5.45 5.33 6.46
N GLU A 48 -5.10 6.19 5.50
CA GLU A 48 -6.04 6.79 4.54
C GLU A 48 -6.77 5.69 3.74
N LEU A 49 -6.03 4.70 3.23
CA LEU A 49 -6.57 3.55 2.50
C LEU A 49 -7.53 2.71 3.36
N ILE A 50 -7.19 2.45 4.63
CA ILE A 50 -8.07 1.69 5.53
C ILE A 50 -9.38 2.43 5.76
N VAL A 51 -9.33 3.76 5.96
CA VAL A 51 -10.53 4.59 6.13
C VAL A 51 -11.39 4.60 4.86
N GLU A 52 -10.77 4.72 3.69
CA GLU A 52 -11.46 4.66 2.39
C GLU A 52 -12.16 3.30 2.21
N ILE A 53 -11.49 2.18 2.49
CA ILE A 53 -12.06 0.83 2.40
C ILE A 53 -13.26 0.67 3.33
N ARG A 54 -13.14 1.10 4.59
CA ARG A 54 -14.24 0.99 5.56
C ARG A 54 -15.45 1.84 5.18
N ARG A 55 -15.23 3.01 4.57
CA ARG A 55 -16.31 3.90 4.11
C ARG A 55 -16.99 3.42 2.85
N ASP A 56 -16.20 3.11 1.83
CA ASP A 56 -16.71 2.93 0.47
C ASP A 56 -17.19 1.49 0.23
N PHE A 57 -16.67 0.53 0.99
CA PHE A 57 -16.95 -0.89 0.80
C PHE A 57 -17.69 -1.54 1.99
N ALA A 58 -18.04 -0.78 3.02
CA ALA A 58 -18.71 -1.26 4.24
C ALA A 58 -18.06 -2.55 4.82
N VAL A 59 -16.73 -2.62 4.73
CA VAL A 59 -15.96 -3.78 5.17
C VAL A 59 -15.80 -3.73 6.68
N ASP A 60 -16.28 -4.77 7.35
CA ASP A 60 -16.10 -4.93 8.79
C ASP A 60 -14.62 -5.15 9.15
N ASP A 61 -14.27 -4.79 10.38
CA ASP A 61 -12.91 -4.92 10.90
C ASP A 61 -12.37 -6.38 10.82
N GLU A 62 -13.25 -7.38 10.81
CA GLU A 62 -12.90 -8.80 10.68
C GLU A 62 -12.39 -9.18 9.28
N MET A 63 -12.90 -8.51 8.24
CA MET A 63 -12.54 -8.78 6.83
C MET A 63 -11.38 -7.90 6.36
N LEU A 64 -11.09 -6.83 7.08
CA LEU A 64 -10.05 -5.86 6.76
C LEU A 64 -8.65 -6.49 6.59
N PRO A 65 -8.18 -7.45 7.42
CA PRO A 65 -6.90 -8.13 7.20
C PRO A 65 -6.78 -8.81 5.84
N LEU A 66 -7.87 -9.46 5.40
CA LEU A 66 -7.88 -10.19 4.14
C LEU A 66 -7.78 -9.22 2.96
N VAL A 67 -8.58 -8.16 2.98
CA VAL A 67 -8.59 -7.12 1.93
C VAL A 67 -7.23 -6.42 1.87
N LEU A 68 -6.67 -6.03 3.02
CA LEU A 68 -5.34 -5.42 3.10
C LEU A 68 -4.26 -6.36 2.59
N GLY A 69 -4.33 -7.66 2.93
CA GLY A 69 -3.39 -8.66 2.43
C GLY A 69 -3.44 -8.83 0.90
N LEU A 70 -4.64 -8.78 0.30
CA LEU A 70 -4.80 -8.82 -1.15
C LEU A 70 -4.27 -7.55 -1.82
N LEU A 71 -4.54 -6.38 -1.25
CA LEU A 71 -4.00 -5.11 -1.76
C LEU A 71 -2.47 -5.09 -1.66
N ASP A 72 -1.90 -5.49 -0.52
CA ASP A 72 -0.45 -5.60 -0.33
C ASP A 72 0.18 -6.54 -1.37
N GLN A 73 -0.46 -7.67 -1.68
CA GLN A 73 -0.03 -8.58 -2.75
C GLN A 73 -0.02 -7.90 -4.12
N VAL A 74 -1.09 -7.18 -4.48
CA VAL A 74 -1.17 -6.44 -5.75
C VAL A 74 -0.13 -5.33 -5.82
N TYR A 75 0.07 -4.56 -4.76
CA TYR A 75 1.10 -3.52 -4.69
C TYR A 75 2.51 -4.10 -4.79
N SER A 76 2.76 -5.24 -4.14
CA SER A 76 4.03 -5.97 -4.23
C SER A 76 4.31 -6.41 -5.66
N LEU A 77 3.33 -7.03 -6.32
CA LEU A 77 3.45 -7.45 -7.71
C LEU A 77 3.69 -6.26 -8.64
N ARG A 78 2.93 -5.17 -8.49
CA ARG A 78 3.14 -3.93 -9.24
C ARG A 78 4.54 -3.36 -9.03
N ARG A 79 5.09 -3.40 -7.81
CA ARG A 79 6.48 -2.97 -7.54
C ARG A 79 7.50 -3.88 -8.21
N GLN A 80 7.30 -5.20 -8.15
CA GLN A 80 8.21 -6.16 -8.79
C GLN A 80 8.23 -5.98 -10.31
N LEU A 81 7.06 -5.82 -10.93
CA LEU A 81 6.94 -5.53 -12.37
C LEU A 81 7.62 -4.22 -12.75
N ARG A 82 7.41 -3.14 -11.98
CA ARG A 82 8.12 -1.86 -12.22
C ARG A 82 9.64 -2.04 -12.16
N ARG A 83 10.15 -2.74 -11.15
CA ARG A 83 11.61 -3.03 -11.03
C ARG A 83 12.13 -3.85 -12.19
N LEU A 84 11.35 -4.83 -12.66
CA LEU A 84 11.70 -5.63 -13.84
C LEU A 84 11.77 -4.73 -15.08
N CYS A 85 10.76 -3.90 -15.32
CA CYS A 85 10.76 -2.93 -16.42
C CYS A 85 11.94 -1.97 -16.33
N GLU A 86 12.23 -1.40 -15.16
CA GLU A 86 13.41 -0.53 -14.94
C GLU A 86 14.73 -1.26 -15.21
N SER A 87 14.83 -2.56 -14.91
CA SER A 87 16.02 -3.37 -15.19
C SER A 87 16.20 -3.59 -16.69
N ILE A 88 15.10 -3.89 -17.41
CA ILE A 88 15.07 -4.02 -18.87
C ILE A 88 15.45 -2.68 -19.52
N GLU A 89 14.93 -1.58 -18.98
CA GLU A 89 15.22 -0.21 -19.41
C GLU A 89 16.70 0.19 -19.28
N ARG A 90 17.47 -0.49 -18.43
CA ARG A 90 18.92 -0.26 -18.28
C ARG A 90 19.77 -1.15 -19.20
N GLN A 91 19.16 -2.08 -19.94
CA GLN A 91 19.88 -2.95 -20.86
C GLN A 91 20.23 -2.24 -22.17
N PRO A 92 21.27 -2.72 -22.88
CA PRO A 92 21.57 -2.29 -24.24
C PRO A 92 20.37 -2.41 -25.18
N PRO A 93 20.27 -1.56 -26.23
CA PRO A 93 19.11 -1.51 -27.13
C PRO A 93 18.78 -2.88 -27.74
N ASP A 94 19.80 -3.61 -28.17
CA ASP A 94 19.70 -4.91 -28.85
C ASP A 94 19.01 -5.97 -27.97
N ILE A 95 19.30 -5.95 -26.66
CA ILE A 95 18.73 -6.85 -25.66
C ILE A 95 17.30 -6.44 -25.34
N ARG A 96 17.02 -5.14 -25.22
CA ARG A 96 15.66 -4.61 -25.02
C ARG A 96 14.73 -5.01 -26.16
N ASP A 97 15.20 -4.90 -27.40
CA ASP A 97 14.45 -5.26 -28.59
C ASP A 97 14.23 -6.77 -28.72
N ALA A 98 15.19 -7.58 -28.25
CA ALA A 98 15.00 -9.03 -28.16
C ALA A 98 13.92 -9.39 -27.14
N ILE A 99 13.93 -8.76 -25.94
CA ILE A 99 12.92 -8.97 -24.90
C ILE A 99 11.53 -8.50 -25.36
N ARG A 100 11.44 -7.34 -26.03
CA ARG A 100 10.15 -6.83 -26.54
C ARG A 100 9.52 -7.76 -27.57
N ARG A 101 10.33 -8.44 -28.38
CA ARG A 101 9.87 -9.42 -29.38
C ARG A 101 9.41 -10.74 -28.77
N SER A 102 9.91 -11.11 -27.60
CA SER A 102 9.54 -12.37 -26.92
C SER A 102 8.35 -12.23 -25.97
N LEU A 103 7.97 -11.01 -25.59
CA LEU A 103 6.81 -10.75 -24.74
C LEU A 103 5.51 -11.15 -25.46
N PRO A 104 4.69 -12.02 -24.87
CA PRO A 104 3.38 -12.35 -25.43
C PRO A 104 2.47 -11.12 -25.41
N PRO A 105 1.53 -10.99 -26.36
CA PRO A 105 0.58 -9.89 -26.37
C PRO A 105 -0.23 -9.90 -25.07
N VAL A 106 -0.35 -8.74 -24.42
CA VAL A 106 -1.20 -8.57 -23.24
C VAL A 106 -2.63 -8.87 -23.67
N HIS A 107 -3.21 -9.97 -23.17
CA HIS A 107 -4.65 -10.20 -23.28
C HIS A 107 -5.34 -9.20 -22.36
N ASP A 108 -5.85 -8.14 -22.97
CA ASP A 108 -6.71 -7.17 -22.31
C ASP A 108 -8.05 -7.85 -22.02
N GLN A 109 -8.18 -8.48 -20.85
CA GLN A 109 -9.48 -8.87 -20.31
C GLN A 109 -10.15 -7.62 -19.76
N SER A 110 -10.64 -6.78 -20.66
CA SER A 110 -11.63 -5.77 -20.34
C SER A 110 -12.98 -6.46 -20.20
N VAL A 111 -13.46 -6.44 -18.95
CA VAL A 111 -14.79 -6.70 -18.37
C VAL A 111 -15.94 -6.89 -19.37
#